data_AF-A0A166SAY2-F1
#
_entry.id   AF-A0A166SAY2-F1
#
_cell.length_a   1.000
_cell.length_b   1.000
_cell.length_c   1.000
_cell.angle_alpha   90.00
_cell.angle_beta   90.00
_cell.angle_gamma   90.00
#
_symmetry.space_group_name_H-M   'P 1'
#
loop_
_entity.id
_entity.type
_entity.pdbx_description
1 polymer ?
#
loop_
_entity_poly.entity_id
_entity_poly.type
_entity_poly.pdbx_seq_one_letter_code
_entity_poly.pdbx_strand_id
1 'polypeptide(L)' 'MERHERGPGEYGAETEKLADIAEMKITEPTLTWLEVSHPQQPIPLGQNDRVIDSRFNEQQDVWEVLLIALPDENEE' A
#
# COMPACT_ATOMS: atom_id res chain seq x y z
N MET A 1 -10.61 -24.93 -26.91
CA MET A 1 -11.16 -24.12 -25.81
C MET A 1 -10.36 -24.46 -24.57
N GLU A 2 -9.19 -23.84 -24.46
CA GLU A 2 -8.29 -24.07 -23.33
C GLU A 2 -8.84 -23.28 -22.13
N ARG A 3 -9.23 -24.03 -21.10
CA ARG A 3 -9.66 -23.46 -19.83
C ARG A 3 -8.39 -23.03 -19.10
N HIS A 4 -8.14 -21.72 -19.04
CA HIS A 4 -7.16 -21.15 -18.13
C HIS A 4 -7.61 -21.45 -16.70
N GLU A 5 -6.94 -22.41 -16.06
CA GLU A 5 -7.04 -22.67 -14.64
C GLU A 5 -6.40 -21.48 -13.91
N ARG A 6 -7.22 -20.52 -13.46
CA ARG A 6 -6.77 -19.45 -12.57
C ARG A 6 -6.51 -20.08 -11.20
N GLY A 7 -5.24 -20.16 -10.82
CA GLY A 7 -4.82 -20.53 -9.48
C GLY A 7 -5.37 -19.56 -8.42
N PRO A 8 -5.42 -19.98 -7.15
CA PRO A 8 -5.91 -19.13 -6.07
C PRO A 8 -4.95 -17.95 -5.87
N GLY A 9 -5.35 -16.79 -6.38
CA GLY A 9 -5.07 -15.48 -5.82
C GLY A 9 -3.61 -15.07 -5.65
N GLU A 10 -3.06 -14.39 -6.65
CA GLU A 10 -1.94 -13.47 -6.49
C GLU A 10 -2.32 -12.21 -5.67
N TYR A 11 -3.09 -12.37 -4.59
CA TYR A 11 -3.51 -11.29 -3.69
C TYR A 11 -2.52 -11.10 -2.53
N GLY A 12 -1.54 -11.98 -2.35
CA GLY A 12 -0.56 -11.92 -1.25
C GLY A 12 0.60 -10.95 -1.51
N ALA A 13 1.19 -11.02 -2.70
CA ALA A 13 2.46 -10.35 -2.99
C ALA A 13 2.41 -8.81 -2.93
N GLU A 14 1.27 -8.21 -3.27
CA GLU A 14 1.10 -6.74 -3.22
C GLU A 14 0.77 -6.25 -1.81
N THR A 15 0.00 -7.04 -1.04
CA THR A 15 -0.22 -6.75 0.39
C THR A 15 1.05 -6.89 1.21
N GLU A 16 1.98 -7.77 0.81
CA GLU A 16 3.28 -7.92 1.46
C GLU A 16 4.14 -6.66 1.29
N LYS A 17 4.12 -6.02 0.11
CA LYS A 17 4.87 -4.77 -0.13
C LYS A 17 4.28 -3.56 0.61
N LEU A 18 2.96 -3.56 0.78
CA LEU A 18 2.24 -2.55 1.57
C LEU A 18 2.41 -2.78 3.07
N ALA A 19 2.42 -4.05 3.50
CA ALA A 19 2.74 -4.46 4.85
C ALA A 19 4.18 -4.08 5.21
N ASP A 20 5.14 -4.21 4.30
CA ASP A 20 6.53 -3.81 4.50
C ASP A 20 6.63 -2.34 4.94
N ILE A 21 5.81 -1.45 4.39
CA ILE A 21 5.79 -0.03 4.75
C ILE A 21 5.10 0.21 6.10
N ALA A 22 4.06 -0.56 6.42
CA ALA A 22 3.43 -0.54 7.74
C ALA A 22 4.32 -1.17 8.84
N GLU A 23 5.25 -2.06 8.47
CA GLU A 23 6.20 -2.73 9.37
C GLU A 23 7.56 -2.00 9.44
N MET A 24 7.82 -1.05 8.54
CA MET A 24 9.01 -0.20 8.60
C MET A 24 8.97 0.69 9.84
N LYS A 25 10.05 0.64 10.65
CA LYS A 25 10.25 1.58 11.76
C LYS A 25 10.57 2.97 11.22
N ILE A 26 9.53 3.80 11.11
CA ILE A 26 9.66 5.19 10.72
C ILE A 26 10.11 5.98 11.94
N THR A 27 11.33 6.53 11.93
CA THR A 27 11.86 7.34 13.06
C THR A 27 11.64 8.84 12.86
N GLU A 28 11.30 9.25 11.64
CA GLU A 28 11.07 10.65 11.24
C GLU A 28 9.89 10.70 10.26
N PRO A 29 9.09 11.80 10.26
CA PRO A 29 8.00 11.96 9.31
C PRO A 29 8.47 11.77 7.85
N THR A 30 7.98 10.73 7.20
CA THR A 30 8.42 10.31 5.87
C THR A 30 7.28 10.40 4.88
N LEU A 31 7.53 11.03 3.74
CA LEU A 31 6.56 11.13 2.65
C LEU A 31 6.87 10.04 1.62
N THR A 32 5.89 9.20 1.28
CA THR A 32 6.08 8.09 0.32
C THR A 32 4.87 7.87 -0.60
N TRP A 33 5.14 7.37 -1.80
CA TRP A 33 4.11 7.00 -2.78
C TRP A 33 3.88 5.49 -2.74
N LEU A 34 2.62 5.10 -2.65
CA LEU A 34 2.16 3.72 -2.77
C LEU A 34 1.49 3.48 -4.10
N GLU A 35 1.80 2.34 -4.73
CA GLU A 35 1.05 1.85 -5.89
C GLU A 35 -0.03 0.87 -5.40
N VAL A 36 -1.29 1.16 -5.75
CA VAL A 36 -2.48 0.44 -5.32
C VAL A 36 -3.23 -0.05 -6.55
N SER A 37 -3.01 -1.31 -6.91
CA SER A 37 -3.68 -1.97 -8.04
C SER A 37 -5.15 -2.32 -7.74
N HIS A 38 -5.49 -2.47 -6.46
CA HIS A 38 -6.82 -2.92 -6.02
C HIS A 38 -7.45 -1.95 -5.00
N PRO A 39 -7.88 -0.75 -5.41
CA PRO A 39 -8.36 0.31 -4.49
C PRO A 39 -9.65 -0.06 -3.74
N GLN A 40 -10.35 -1.13 -4.15
CA GLN A 40 -11.53 -1.64 -3.47
C GLN A 40 -11.19 -2.50 -2.23
N GLN A 41 -9.92 -2.88 -2.06
CA GLN A 41 -9.46 -3.65 -0.91
C GLN A 41 -8.89 -2.70 0.16
N PRO A 42 -9.19 -2.96 1.46
CA PRO A 42 -8.59 -2.17 2.53
C PRO A 42 -7.07 -2.39 2.55
N ILE A 43 -6.34 -1.29 2.69
CA ILE A 43 -4.88 -1.28 2.80
C ILE A 43 -4.51 -1.05 4.26
N PRO A 44 -3.67 -1.91 4.87
CA PRO A 44 -3.16 -1.64 6.21
C PRO A 44 -2.22 -0.44 6.15
N LEU A 45 -2.50 0.57 6.96
CA LEU A 45 -1.64 1.74 7.17
C LEU A 45 -1.26 1.81 8.66
N GLY A 46 -0.14 2.44 8.97
CA GLY A 46 0.24 2.74 10.35
C GLY A 46 -0.83 3.61 11.03
N GLN A 47 -0.93 3.51 12.36
CA GLN A 47 -1.98 4.20 13.14
C GLN A 47 -1.97 5.72 12.93
N ASN A 48 -0.77 6.27 12.78
CA ASN A 48 -0.55 7.71 12.59
C ASN A 48 -0.40 8.11 11.12
N ASP A 49 -0.43 7.14 10.20
CA ASP A 49 -0.26 7.41 8.79
C ASP A 49 -1.49 8.13 8.24
N ARG A 50 -1.25 9.02 7.28
CA ARG A 50 -2.30 9.80 6.63
C ARG A 50 -2.08 9.86 5.14
N VAL A 51 -3.15 9.61 4.39
CA VAL A 51 -3.18 9.87 2.95
C VAL A 51 -3.24 11.37 2.73
N ILE A 52 -2.30 11.87 1.93
CA ILE A 52 -2.16 13.28 1.58
C ILE A 52 -2.76 13.55 0.20
N ASP A 53 -2.48 12.67 -0.76
CA ASP A 53 -2.95 12.79 -2.14
C ASP A 53 -3.18 11.41 -2.74
N SER A 54 -4.01 11.32 -3.78
CA SER A 54 -4.21 10.09 -4.52
C SER A 54 -4.56 10.41 -5.96
N ARG A 55 -3.91 9.72 -6.90
CA ARG A 55 -4.19 9.86 -8.34
C ARG A 55 -4.25 8.49 -9.02
N PHE A 56 -5.08 8.38 -10.04
CA PHE A 56 -5.11 7.19 -10.88
C PHE A 56 -4.10 7.33 -12.02
N ASN A 57 -3.22 6.35 -12.15
CA ASN A 57 -2.27 6.23 -13.24
C ASN A 57 -2.82 5.27 -14.31
N GLU A 58 -3.40 5.86 -15.36
CA GLU A 58 -4.02 5.13 -16.48
C GLU A 58 -3.04 4.24 -17.26
N GLN A 59 -1.73 4.55 -17.22
CA GLN A 59 -0.73 3.77 -17.96
C GLN A 59 -0.42 2.44 -17.28
N GLN A 60 -0.53 2.41 -15.95
CA GLN A 60 -0.24 1.24 -15.12
C GLN A 60 -1.51 0.59 -14.55
N ASP A 61 -2.68 1.22 -14.71
CA ASP A 61 -3.95 0.78 -14.11
C ASP A 61 -3.89 0.70 -12.58
N VAL A 62 -3.11 1.58 -11.95
CA VAL A 62 -2.92 1.63 -10.49
C VAL A 62 -3.27 3.00 -9.93
N TRP A 63 -3.67 3.03 -8.66
CA TRP A 63 -3.73 4.26 -7.88
C TRP A 63 -2.38 4.54 -7.24
N GLU A 64 -1.80 5.70 -7.53
CA GLU A 64 -0.66 6.22 -6.80
C GLU A 64 -1.19 7.02 -5.61
N VAL A 65 -0.94 6.56 -4.40
CA VAL A 65 -1.40 7.17 -3.15
C VAL A 65 -0.20 7.74 -2.39
N LEU A 66 -0.18 9.05 -2.21
CA LEU A 66 0.80 9.73 -1.39
C LEU A 66 0.38 9.66 0.07
N LEU A 67 1.25 9.14 0.91
CA LEU A 67 1.06 9.16 2.35
C LEU A 67 2.21 9.83 3.08
N ILE A 68 1.87 10.36 4.25
CA ILE A 68 2.83 10.69 5.28
C ILE A 68 2.79 9.56 6.32
N ALA A 69 3.94 8.91 6.50
CA ALA A 69 4.17 7.98 7.57
C ALA A 69 4.79 8.76 8.74
N LEU A 70 4.20 8.63 9.91
CA LEU A 70 4.68 9.31 11.12
C LEU A 70 5.31 8.28 12.05
N PRO A 71 6.35 8.66 12.81
CA PRO A 71 6.90 7.78 13.83
C PRO A 71 5.81 7.37 14.82
N ASP A 72 5.81 6.10 15.21
CA ASP A 72 4.90 5.64 16.25
C ASP A 72 5.38 6.21 17.59
N GLU A 73 4.63 7.15 18.15
CA GLU A 73 4.96 7.82 19.42
C GLU A 73 4.95 6.84 20.61
N ASN A 74 4.57 5.57 20.42
CA ASN A 74 4.53 4.52 21.45
C ASN A 74 5.80 3.64 21.54
N GLU A 75 6.85 3.89 20.76
CA GLU A 75 8.16 3.23 20.97
C GLU A 75 9.00 3.98 22.02
N GLU A 76 8.55 3.98 23.28
CA GLU A 76 9.36 4.34 24.47
C GLU A 76 10.06 3.12 25.09
#